data_AF-A0A6G0Y2L1-F1
#
_entry.id   AF-A0A6G0Y2L1-F1
#
_cell.length_a   1.000
_cell.length_b   1.000
_cell.length_c   1.000
_cell.angle_alpha   90.00
_cell.angle_beta   90.00
_cell.angle_gamma   90.00
#
_symmetry.space_group_name_H-M   'P 1'
#
loop_
_entity.id
_entity.type
_entity.pdbx_description
1 polymer ?
#
loop_
_entity_poly.entity_id
_entity_poly.type
_entity_poly.pdbx_seq_one_letter_code
_entity_poly.pdbx_strand_id
1 'polypeptide(L)'
;MADDMSNLTTRRGTLKGRITKFLKYLQDFPQDGDISQIRIEERWDEFQRIQSTIETKVTEKTAAETEEAYRFEFEDLYFQAVVDSDKIINKSGHTSNQKTSNNSGNSEIPDSTASSRQASILILKGES
;
A
#
# COMPACT_ATOMS: atom_id res chain seq x y z
N MET A 1 2.74 -30.45 20.74
CA MET A 1 2.38 -31.19 19.51
C MET A 1 3.51 -30.99 18.54
N ALA A 2 4.17 -32.07 18.10
CA ALA A 2 5.15 -31.94 17.03
C ALA A 2 4.37 -31.62 15.74
N ASP A 3 4.62 -30.47 15.13
CA ASP A 3 4.01 -30.15 13.83
C ASP A 3 4.44 -31.22 12.81
N ASP A 4 3.48 -32.00 12.31
CA ASP A 4 3.75 -33.01 11.30
C ASP A 4 4.20 -32.33 9.99
N MET A 5 5.24 -32.88 9.35
CA MET A 5 5.81 -32.33 8.12
C MET A 5 4.75 -32.22 7.02
N SER A 6 3.85 -33.20 6.93
CA SER A 6 2.73 -33.20 5.99
C SER A 6 1.83 -31.98 6.19
N ASN A 7 1.45 -31.70 7.44
CA ASN A 7 0.58 -30.58 7.81
C ASN A 7 1.24 -29.23 7.53
N LEU A 8 2.54 -29.09 7.80
CA LEU A 8 3.30 -27.87 7.49
C LEU A 8 3.31 -27.61 5.99
N THR A 9 3.62 -28.63 5.17
CA THR A 9 3.63 -28.51 3.71
C THR A 9 2.26 -28.16 3.15
N THR A 10 1.18 -28.80 3.63
CA THR A 10 -0.19 -28.47 3.22
C THR A 10 -0.57 -27.04 3.58
N ARG A 11 -0.22 -26.60 4.79
CA ARG A 11 -0.54 -25.26 5.28
C ARG A 11 0.23 -24.19 4.48
N ARG A 12 1.51 -24.40 4.21
CA ARG A 12 2.32 -23.53 3.34
C ARG A 12 1.75 -23.44 1.93
N GLY A 13 1.38 -24.58 1.34
CA GLY A 13 0.71 -24.62 0.03
C GLY A 13 -0.60 -23.85 -0.02
N THR A 14 -1.39 -23.91 1.06
CA THR A 14 -2.63 -23.14 1.20
C THR A 14 -2.36 -21.64 1.24
N LEU A 15 -1.33 -21.20 1.96
CA LEU A 15 -0.92 -19.79 1.99
C LEU A 15 -0.52 -19.30 0.61
N LYS A 16 0.31 -20.06 -0.10
CA LYS A 16 0.71 -19.75 -1.48
C LYS A 16 -0.51 -19.60 -2.39
N GLY A 17 -1.42 -20.57 -2.36
CA GLY A 17 -2.65 -20.53 -3.16
C GLY A 17 -3.55 -19.33 -2.85
N ARG A 18 -3.59 -18.87 -1.59
CA ARG A 18 -4.32 -17.65 -1.21
C ARG A 18 -3.68 -16.39 -1.80
N ILE A 19 -2.35 -16.28 -1.77
CA ILE A 19 -1.63 -15.15 -2.39
C ILE A 19 -1.86 -15.14 -3.90
N THR A 20 -1.76 -16.29 -4.58
CA THR A 20 -2.03 -16.38 -6.02
C THR A 20 -3.46 -15.92 -6.37
N LYS A 21 -4.46 -16.35 -5.59
CA LYS A 21 -5.85 -15.89 -5.80
C LYS A 21 -5.99 -14.39 -5.56
N PHE A 22 -5.30 -13.86 -4.55
CA PHE A 22 -5.32 -12.44 -4.25
C PHE A 22 -4.65 -11.60 -5.37
N LEU A 23 -3.49 -12.03 -5.88
CA LEU A 23 -2.87 -11.42 -7.06
C LEU A 23 -3.82 -11.36 -8.24
N LYS A 24 -4.52 -12.46 -8.54
CA LYS A 24 -5.52 -12.48 -9.59
C LYS A 24 -6.65 -11.48 -9.35
N TYR A 25 -7.12 -11.37 -8.11
CA TYR A 25 -8.11 -10.37 -7.73
C TYR A 25 -7.61 -8.94 -7.94
N LEU A 26 -6.35 -8.63 -7.62
CA LEU A 26 -5.76 -7.31 -7.86
C LEU A 26 -5.65 -6.97 -9.35
N GLN A 27 -5.34 -7.96 -10.19
CA GLN A 27 -5.27 -7.79 -11.65
C GLN A 27 -6.64 -7.40 -12.24
N ASP A 28 -7.70 -8.03 -11.74
CA ASP A 28 -9.08 -7.80 -12.17
C ASP A 28 -9.82 -6.81 -11.23
N PHE A 29 -9.09 -5.97 -10.49
CA PHE A 29 -9.70 -5.11 -9.47
C PHE A 29 -10.64 -4.07 -10.12
N PRO A 30 -11.93 -4.03 -9.72
CA PRO A 30 -12.91 -3.14 -10.35
C PRO A 30 -12.65 -1.67 -9.97
N GLN A 31 -13.06 -0.73 -10.84
CA GLN A 31 -12.84 0.71 -10.58
C GLN A 31 -13.56 1.22 -9.33
N ASP A 32 -14.70 0.62 -8.99
CA ASP A 32 -15.51 0.87 -7.79
C ASP A 32 -15.24 -0.16 -6.67
N GLY A 33 -14.15 -0.92 -6.78
CA GLY A 33 -13.76 -1.93 -5.82
C GLY A 33 -13.50 -1.35 -4.44
N ASP A 34 -13.90 -2.10 -3.42
CA ASP A 34 -13.66 -1.77 -2.03
C ASP A 34 -12.20 -2.02 -1.66
N ILE A 35 -11.43 -0.94 -1.59
CA ILE A 35 -9.99 -0.93 -1.27
C ILE A 35 -9.73 -1.51 0.13
N SER A 36 -10.70 -1.44 1.05
CA SER A 36 -10.52 -2.01 2.40
C SER A 36 -10.36 -3.54 2.39
N GLN A 37 -10.72 -4.20 1.28
CA GLN A 37 -10.54 -5.63 1.07
C GLN A 37 -9.12 -6.00 0.60
N ILE A 38 -8.28 -5.02 0.26
CA ILE A 38 -6.89 -5.20 -0.13
C ILE A 38 -6.04 -5.36 1.15
N ARG A 39 -5.96 -6.60 1.68
CA ARG A 39 -5.15 -6.96 2.86
C ARG A 39 -4.27 -8.19 2.58
N ILE A 40 -2.95 -8.04 2.73
CA ILE A 40 -1.95 -9.10 2.50
C ILE A 40 -1.16 -9.48 3.77
N GLU A 41 -1.02 -8.56 4.73
CA GLU A 41 -0.03 -8.63 5.82
C GLU A 41 -0.17 -9.86 6.74
N GLU A 42 -1.38 -10.35 7.00
CA GLU A 42 -1.63 -11.49 7.89
C GLU A 42 -1.04 -12.83 7.38
N ARG A 43 -0.45 -12.87 6.18
CA ARG A 43 0.03 -14.10 5.54
C ARG A 43 1.54 -14.29 5.58
N TRP A 44 2.31 -13.23 5.83
CA TRP A 44 3.77 -13.26 5.80
C TRP A 44 4.37 -13.99 7.01
N ASP A 45 4.01 -13.57 8.22
CA ASP A 45 4.58 -14.13 9.45
C ASP A 45 4.27 -15.62 9.61
N GLU A 46 3.05 -16.03 9.22
CA GLU A 46 2.65 -17.42 9.24
C GLU A 46 3.49 -18.26 8.27
N PHE A 47 3.74 -17.74 7.07
CA PHE A 47 4.62 -18.39 6.10
C PHE A 47 6.05 -18.51 6.63
N GLN A 48 6.63 -17.42 7.13
CA GLN A 48 8.00 -17.39 7.65
C GLN A 48 8.18 -18.45 8.74
N ARG A 49 7.25 -18.51 9.71
CA ARG A 49 7.27 -19.52 10.77
C ARG A 49 7.22 -20.95 10.23
N ILE A 50 6.31 -21.24 9.28
CA ILE A 50 6.17 -22.58 8.70
C ILE A 50 7.40 -22.96 7.89
N GLN A 51 7.89 -22.05 7.04
CA GLN A 51 9.07 -22.27 6.19
C GLN A 51 10.31 -22.55 7.05
N SER A 52 10.60 -21.73 8.05
CA SER A 52 11.73 -21.97 8.96
C SER A 52 11.58 -23.31 9.72
N THR A 53 10.36 -23.67 10.13
CA THR A 53 10.11 -24.97 10.80
C THR A 53 10.37 -26.14 9.86
N ILE A 54 10.06 -26.02 8.57
CA ILE A 54 10.36 -27.04 7.57
C ILE A 54 11.88 -27.15 7.37
N GLU A 55 12.56 -26.03 7.19
CA GLU A 55 14.00 -26.00 6.90
C GLU A 55 14.86 -26.53 8.04
N THR A 56 14.44 -26.28 9.29
CA THR A 56 15.12 -26.87 10.46
C THR A 56 15.00 -28.40 10.53
N LYS A 57 13.99 -28.99 9.88
CA LYS A 57 13.76 -30.44 9.83
C LYS A 57 14.41 -31.11 8.63
N VAL A 58 14.77 -30.35 7.60
CA VAL A 58 15.38 -30.87 6.37
C VAL A 58 16.89 -30.89 6.51
N THR A 59 17.48 -32.09 6.51
CA THR A 59 18.93 -32.28 6.66
C THR A 59 19.62 -32.64 5.35
N GLU A 60 18.86 -33.12 4.36
CA GLU A 60 19.40 -33.49 3.05
C GLU A 60 19.60 -32.24 2.19
N LYS A 61 20.79 -32.11 1.59
CA LYS A 61 21.17 -30.92 0.80
C LYS A 61 20.19 -30.62 -0.34
N THR A 62 19.80 -31.63 -1.11
CA THR A 62 18.87 -31.50 -2.24
C THR A 62 17.47 -31.06 -1.79
N ALA A 63 17.02 -31.56 -0.65
CA ALA A 63 15.76 -31.13 -0.06
C ALA A 63 15.87 -29.69 0.45
N ALA A 64 16.99 -29.28 1.06
CA ALA A 64 17.20 -27.90 1.51
C ALA A 64 17.16 -26.90 0.34
N GLU A 65 17.77 -27.23 -0.81
CA GLU A 65 17.70 -26.43 -2.05
C GLU A 65 16.26 -26.32 -2.56
N THR A 66 15.46 -27.39 -2.44
CA THR A 66 14.04 -27.38 -2.82
C THR A 66 13.23 -26.46 -1.91
N GLU A 67 13.51 -26.46 -0.60
CA GLU A 67 12.84 -25.57 0.34
C GLU A 67 13.24 -24.10 0.12
N GLU A 68 14.49 -23.82 -0.21
CA GLU A 68 14.96 -22.49 -0.57
C GLU A 68 14.28 -21.97 -1.84
N ALA A 69 14.18 -22.80 -2.89
CA ALA A 69 13.48 -22.45 -4.10
C ALA A 69 11.99 -22.14 -3.82
N TYR A 70 11.35 -22.92 -2.95
CA TYR A 70 9.96 -22.65 -2.55
C TYR A 70 9.83 -21.30 -1.84
N ARG A 71 10.76 -20.98 -0.93
CA ARG A 71 10.78 -19.66 -0.28
C ARG A 71 10.84 -18.56 -1.32
N PHE A 72 11.82 -18.60 -2.21
CA PHE A 72 11.99 -17.57 -3.22
C PHE A 72 10.71 -17.34 -4.02
N GLU A 73 10.07 -18.42 -4.48
CA GLU A 73 8.82 -18.32 -5.25
C GLU A 73 7.68 -17.71 -4.44
N PHE A 74 7.54 -18.06 -3.16
CA PHE A 74 6.52 -17.49 -2.30
C PHE A 74 6.76 -16.00 -2.03
N GLU A 75 8.01 -15.63 -1.75
CA GLU A 75 8.40 -14.25 -1.46
C GLU A 75 8.17 -13.34 -2.66
N ASP A 76 8.52 -13.80 -3.87
CA ASP A 76 8.24 -13.09 -5.11
C ASP A 76 6.74 -12.82 -5.29
N LEU A 77 5.90 -13.84 -5.10
CA LEU A 77 4.44 -13.70 -5.15
C LEU A 77 3.92 -12.72 -4.09
N TYR A 78 4.44 -12.80 -2.86
CA TYR A 78 4.03 -11.92 -1.78
C TYR A 78 4.38 -10.46 -2.07
N PHE A 79 5.63 -10.18 -2.44
CA PHE A 79 6.08 -8.82 -2.72
C PHE A 79 5.41 -8.23 -3.96
N GLN A 80 5.17 -9.03 -4.99
CA GLN A 80 4.36 -8.60 -6.13
C GLN A 80 2.96 -8.17 -5.68
N ALA A 81 2.34 -8.92 -4.75
CA ALA A 81 1.02 -8.61 -4.26
C ALA A 81 0.98 -7.34 -3.41
N VAL A 82 2.02 -7.09 -2.60
CA VAL A 82 2.20 -5.83 -1.86
C VAL A 82 2.29 -4.66 -2.84
N VAL A 83 3.17 -4.77 -3.83
CA VAL A 83 3.40 -3.71 -4.83
C VAL A 83 2.12 -3.41 -5.62
N ASP A 84 1.38 -4.41 -6.05
CA ASP A 84 0.14 -4.20 -6.81
C ASP A 84 -0.99 -3.65 -5.95
N SER A 85 -1.06 -4.06 -4.68
CA SER A 85 -1.96 -3.47 -3.69
C SER A 85 -1.69 -1.97 -3.51
N ASP A 86 -0.44 -1.60 -3.29
CA ASP A 86 -0.02 -0.21 -3.09
C ASP A 86 -0.33 0.66 -4.32
N LYS A 87 -0.13 0.14 -5.53
CA LYS A 87 -0.49 0.85 -6.77
C LYS A 87 -1.99 1.16 -6.83
N ILE A 88 -2.86 0.23 -6.43
CA ILE A 88 -4.32 0.42 -6.46
C ILE A 88 -4.75 1.43 -5.39
N ILE A 89 -4.21 1.31 -4.18
CA ILE A 89 -4.48 2.22 -3.05
C ILE A 89 -4.08 3.65 -3.42
N ASN A 90 -2.86 3.85 -3.93
CA ASN A 90 -2.33 5.16 -4.28
C ASN A 90 -3.08 5.80 -5.47
N LYS A 91 -3.52 5.01 -6.46
CA LYS A 91 -4.36 5.52 -7.56
C LYS A 91 -5.71 6.02 -7.07
N SER A 92 -6.32 5.32 -6.13
CA SER A 92 -7.64 5.68 -5.59
C SER A 92 -7.58 6.87 -4.63
N GLY A 93 -6.44 7.09 -3.97
CA GLY A 93 -6.20 8.30 -3.17
C GLY A 93 -6.11 9.59 -3.99
N HIS A 94 -5.80 9.51 -5.28
CA HIS A 94 -5.63 10.67 -6.17
C HIS A 94 -6.89 11.09 -6.95
N THR A 95 -7.99 10.32 -6.91
CA THR A 95 -9.24 10.62 -7.63
C THR A 95 -10.24 11.48 -6.86
N SER A 96 -9.88 12.03 -5.70
CA SER A 96 -10.70 12.99 -4.95
C SER A 96 -10.15 14.42 -5.03
N ASN A 97 -10.21 15.04 -6.22
CA ASN A 97 -10.40 16.50 -6.41
C ASN A 97 -10.16 16.89 -7.88
N GLN A 98 -11.16 16.70 -8.75
CA GLN A 98 -11.32 17.56 -9.92
C GLN A 98 -12.76 17.48 -10.47
N LYS A 99 -13.69 18.03 -9.69
CA LYS A 99 -14.97 18.52 -10.21
C LYS A 99 -15.37 19.79 -9.49
N THR A 100 -14.59 20.85 -9.72
CA THR A 100 -15.11 22.22 -9.65
C THR A 100 -15.04 22.77 -11.06
N SER A 101 -16.09 22.49 -11.82
CA SER A 101 -16.49 23.35 -12.91
C SER A 101 -16.86 24.69 -12.28
N ASN A 102 -16.25 25.78 -12.73
CA ASN A 102 -16.89 27.08 -12.85
C ASN A 102 -16.05 27.93 -13.81
N ASN A 103 -16.42 27.81 -15.07
CA ASN A 103 -16.13 28.77 -16.12
C ASN A 103 -16.74 30.12 -15.71
N SER A 104 -15.93 31.15 -15.47
CA SER A 104 -16.40 32.52 -15.39
C SER A 104 -15.57 33.38 -16.33
N GLY A 105 -16.11 33.56 -17.53
CA GLY A 105 -15.58 34.46 -18.54
C GLY A 105 -15.68 35.92 -18.09
N ASN A 106 -14.52 36.56 -18.10
CA ASN A 106 -14.19 37.96 -18.35
C ASN A 106 -15.33 38.97 -18.62
N SER A 107 -15.36 40.10 -17.90
CA SER A 107 -15.75 41.42 -18.44
C SER A 107 -15.18 42.57 -17.57
N GLU A 108 -14.17 43.23 -18.12
CA GLU A 108 -13.76 44.67 -18.13
C GLU A 108 -13.99 45.63 -16.92
N ILE A 109 -12.90 46.33 -16.54
CA ILE A 109 -12.72 47.51 -15.64
C ILE A 109 -12.67 48.76 -16.56
N PRO A 110 -12.99 50.07 -16.23
CA PRO A 110 -12.68 50.82 -14.97
C PRO A 110 -13.60 52.01 -14.56
N ASP A 111 -13.42 52.61 -13.36
CA ASP A 111 -13.27 54.08 -13.17
C ASP A 111 -12.90 54.48 -11.72
N SER A 112 -12.21 55.62 -11.60
CA SER A 112 -11.48 56.22 -10.48
C SER A 112 -12.36 57.02 -9.50
N THR A 113 -11.93 57.18 -8.23
CA THR A 113 -11.46 58.48 -7.64
C THR A 113 -11.42 58.48 -6.09
N ALA A 114 -10.46 59.29 -5.59
CA ALA A 114 -10.41 59.98 -4.28
C ALA A 114 -9.79 59.29 -3.04
N SER A 115 -8.47 59.41 -2.95
CA SER A 115 -7.72 60.11 -1.88
C SER A 115 -8.26 60.11 -0.44
N SER A 116 -7.51 59.49 0.48
CA SER A 116 -7.10 60.16 1.72
C SER A 116 -5.88 59.48 2.33
N ARG A 117 -4.76 60.22 2.40
CA ARG A 117 -3.56 59.86 3.16
C ARG A 117 -3.82 60.17 4.63
N GLN A 118 -3.61 59.23 5.53
CA GLN A 118 -3.06 59.53 6.87
C GLN A 118 -2.16 58.40 7.35
N ALA A 119 -0.90 58.77 7.58
CA ALA A 119 0.10 58.01 8.31
C ALA A 119 -0.03 58.34 9.82
N SER A 120 0.22 57.36 10.70
CA SER A 120 0.50 57.57 12.13
C SER A 120 1.26 56.33 12.64
N ILE A 121 2.60 56.39 12.69
CA ILE A 121 3.46 56.66 13.87
C ILE A 121 3.65 55.41 14.76
N LEU A 122 4.87 54.86 14.67
CA LEU A 122 5.48 53.91 15.60
C LEU A 122 5.62 54.58 16.98
N ILE A 123 5.16 53.93 18.06
CA ILE A 123 5.57 54.28 19.43
C ILE A 123 6.51 53.18 19.94
N LEU A 124 7.79 53.55 20.02
CA LEU A 124 8.78 52.93 20.90
C LEU A 124 8.45 53.31 22.36
N LYS A 125 8.37 52.32 23.24
CA LYS A 125 8.67 52.49 24.66
C LYS A 125 9.52 51.32 25.12
N GLY A 126 10.74 51.64 25.55
CA GLY A 126 11.53 50.80 26.45
C GLY A 126 11.12 51.04 27.91
N GLU A 127 11.98 50.54 28.80
CA GLU A 127 11.90 50.47 30.27
C GLU A 127 11.26 49.15 30.75
N SER A 128 11.92 48.28 31.53
CA SER A 128 13.19 48.36 32.29
C SER A 128 13.87 46.99 32.35
#